data_AF-A0A8R1TMI8-F1
#
_entry.id   AF-A0A8R1TMI8-F1
#
_cell.length_a   1.000
_cell.length_b   1.000
_cell.length_c   1.000
_cell.angle_alpha   90.00
_cell.angle_beta   90.00
_cell.angle_gamma   90.00
#
_symmetry.space_group_name_H-M   'P 1'
#
loop_
_entity.id
_entity.type
_entity.pdbx_description
1 polymer ?
#
loop_
_entity_poly.entity_id
_entity_poly.type
_entity_poly.pdbx_seq_one_letter_code
_entity_poly.pdbx_strand_id
1 'polypeptide(L)'
;MVMNRDISMIWSHALIPSKIDAAYKRTDKCFSKWNGAYHLNGYTTLLHFNETWMDTLGYCIASSSSHQNYIFRLESSDGICYRCVAIFNVHPNVLQYKQSECIEQYESSNDDIDAICRSAFRGDTPMKTLFRSDAKSEQCPFEPPFNFTYAVQDGSCTSRVSSVTVCPRYGRYRFRYEACPELPNYETHADELECIAHWNSFGVEFFAVRITNSSITGSNIIFRCLIHQRTAFGGRMGISADSSCNELTDLTYASTRIEYMQGSSLKSRCYFPSFLRHSHNFKWISMITGSMNYFYSDKWIETMNGVNHTISQCLKMENIGNVRKMVVYKTTPQCTNGYQCIKMKRRHKNIIEITYDKLMDEMPVSCGVTEDHTIDTIVHANAQVIRCPFSRRHFIESCSNSVAQFGCTYDHELIMHLSCDNTSSEKFYCIGYWRENEMQYIVSKKPTSSEFMCHIYSSYEDDVIRIRSYNRSSCHSRSLEQLQPYHNYTFAKYDNCFASSGISRKTEIDSSLATIFILLSFAVICIF
;
A
#
# COMPACT_ATOMS: atom_id res chain seq x y z
N MET A 1 -20.63 13.43 50.26
CA MET A 1 -21.95 14.06 50.53
C MET A 1 -21.75 15.55 50.27
N VAL A 2 -22.45 16.21 49.35
CA VAL A 2 -23.89 16.16 49.09
C VAL A 2 -24.16 16.37 47.59
N MET A 3 -25.11 15.58 47.07
CA MET A 3 -25.86 15.83 45.84
C MET A 3 -26.73 17.08 46.00
N ASN A 4 -26.72 18.01 45.05
CA ASN A 4 -27.95 18.43 44.35
C ASN A 4 -27.67 19.54 43.34
N ARG A 5 -28.33 19.36 42.19
CA ARG A 5 -28.97 20.37 41.33
C ARG A 5 -28.09 21.54 40.87
N ASP A 6 -27.85 21.61 39.57
CA ASP A 6 -28.56 22.63 38.79
C ASP A 6 -28.31 22.56 37.27
N ILE A 7 -29.40 22.90 36.57
CA ILE A 7 -29.51 23.54 35.25
C ILE A 7 -29.38 22.66 34.00
N SER A 8 -30.57 22.44 33.44
CA SER A 8 -30.90 22.20 32.06
C SER A 8 -30.13 23.08 31.06
N MET A 9 -29.39 22.44 30.15
CA MET A 9 -29.13 22.95 28.81
C MET A 9 -29.58 21.87 27.82
N ILE A 10 -30.87 21.86 27.52
CA ILE A 10 -31.41 21.10 26.38
C ILE A 10 -31.09 21.95 25.16
N TRP A 11 -30.01 21.60 24.48
CA TRP A 11 -29.67 22.15 23.17
C TRP A 11 -30.77 21.73 22.20
N SER A 12 -31.55 22.71 21.74
CA SER A 12 -32.50 22.56 20.66
C SER A 12 -31.75 22.09 19.40
N HIS A 13 -31.97 20.84 19.03
CA HIS A 13 -31.65 20.33 17.71
C HIS A 13 -32.27 21.28 16.68
N ALA A 14 -31.41 21.96 15.92
CA ALA A 14 -31.79 22.75 14.77
C ALA A 14 -32.60 21.84 13.83
N LEU A 15 -33.88 22.17 13.73
CA LEU A 15 -34.84 21.57 12.81
C LEU A 15 -34.29 21.72 11.38
N ILE A 16 -33.93 20.60 10.77
CA ILE A 16 -33.82 20.49 9.32
C ILE A 16 -35.19 20.89 8.75
N PRO A 17 -35.30 21.89 7.87
CA PRO A 17 -36.59 22.34 7.34
C PRO A 17 -37.20 21.28 6.42
N SER A 18 -37.89 20.30 6.98
CA SER A 18 -38.71 19.35 6.22
C SER A 18 -40.05 20.00 5.88
N LYS A 19 -40.09 20.95 4.91
CA LYS A 19 -41.32 21.36 4.20
C LYS A 19 -41.16 22.42 3.10
N ILE A 20 -40.11 22.39 2.26
CA ILE A 20 -40.12 23.12 0.96
C ILE A 20 -39.63 22.25 -0.23
N ASP A 21 -39.49 20.92 -0.08
CA ASP A 21 -39.04 20.03 -1.18
C ASP A 21 -40.12 19.65 -2.23
N ALA A 22 -41.20 20.41 -2.38
CA ALA A 22 -42.35 19.96 -3.19
C ALA A 22 -42.57 20.62 -4.56
N ALA A 23 -41.69 21.52 -5.06
CA ALA A 23 -42.00 22.22 -6.32
C ALA A 23 -40.86 22.51 -7.31
N TYR A 24 -39.60 22.15 -7.05
CA TYR A 24 -38.60 22.18 -8.12
C TYR A 24 -38.57 20.81 -8.80
N LYS A 25 -39.23 20.71 -9.96
CA LYS A 25 -39.09 19.54 -10.85
C LYS A 25 -37.61 19.20 -10.95
N ARG A 26 -37.25 17.99 -10.53
CA ARG A 26 -35.96 17.35 -10.80
C ARG A 26 -35.79 17.35 -12.32
N THR A 27 -35.23 18.43 -12.86
CA THR A 27 -35.02 18.56 -14.29
C THR A 27 -33.73 17.81 -14.57
N ASP A 28 -33.80 16.81 -15.45
CA ASP A 28 -32.64 16.02 -15.93
C ASP A 28 -31.55 16.87 -16.62
N LYS A 29 -31.63 18.21 -16.56
CA LYS A 29 -30.75 19.15 -17.24
C LYS A 29 -29.42 19.37 -16.51
N CYS A 30 -29.35 19.16 -15.20
CA CYS A 30 -28.13 19.38 -14.40
C CYS A 30 -27.43 18.06 -14.04
N PHE A 31 -27.19 17.14 -14.98
CA PHE A 31 -26.44 15.92 -14.68
C PHE A 31 -24.93 16.21 -14.62
N SER A 32 -24.45 16.64 -13.45
CA SER A 32 -23.02 16.84 -13.19
C SER A 32 -22.31 15.50 -12.99
N LYS A 33 -21.19 15.28 -13.69
CA LYS A 33 -20.29 14.14 -13.47
C LYS A 33 -19.30 14.36 -12.31
N TRP A 34 -19.43 15.46 -11.57
CA TRP A 34 -18.43 15.94 -10.62
C TRP A 34 -18.71 15.52 -9.17
N ASN A 35 -19.49 14.46 -8.94
CA ASN A 35 -19.78 14.00 -7.58
C ASN A 35 -18.49 13.68 -6.82
N GLY A 36 -18.29 14.30 -5.65
CA GLY A 36 -17.09 14.09 -4.84
C GLY A 36 -16.76 15.28 -3.95
N ALA A 37 -15.63 15.18 -3.26
CA ALA A 37 -15.10 16.24 -2.42
C ALA A 37 -13.87 16.87 -3.10
N TYR A 38 -13.80 18.20 -3.10
CA TYR A 38 -12.78 18.98 -3.81
C TYR A 38 -12.10 19.99 -2.90
N HIS A 39 -10.82 20.22 -3.15
CA HIS A 39 -10.04 21.29 -2.55
C HIS A 39 -10.09 22.53 -3.44
N LEU A 40 -10.32 23.69 -2.85
CA LEU A 40 -10.28 25.00 -3.50
C LEU A 40 -9.34 25.93 -2.74
N ASN A 41 -8.52 26.70 -3.46
CA ASN A 41 -7.63 27.67 -2.85
C ASN A 41 -8.40 28.69 -1.97
N GLY A 42 -7.90 28.95 -0.76
CA GLY A 42 -8.52 29.86 0.20
C GLY A 42 -9.58 29.22 1.11
N TYR A 43 -9.98 27.96 0.86
CA TYR A 43 -10.90 27.21 1.72
C TYR A 43 -10.13 26.19 2.56
N THR A 44 -10.41 26.14 3.86
CA THR A 44 -9.81 25.16 4.78
C THR A 44 -10.56 23.83 4.80
N THR A 45 -11.86 23.85 4.51
CA THR A 45 -12.71 22.67 4.40
C THR A 45 -12.84 22.23 2.95
N LEU A 46 -12.99 20.92 2.73
CA LEU A 46 -13.31 20.39 1.42
C LEU A 46 -14.72 20.82 1.00
N LEU A 47 -14.88 21.10 -0.30
CA LEU A 47 -16.16 21.41 -0.92
C LEU A 47 -16.79 20.12 -1.45
N HIS A 48 -18.02 19.85 -1.05
CA HIS A 48 -18.79 18.69 -1.46
C HIS A 48 -19.69 19.04 -2.64
N PHE A 49 -19.47 18.34 -3.75
CA PHE A 49 -20.29 18.46 -4.94
C PHE A 49 -21.09 17.19 -5.12
N ASN A 50 -22.38 17.33 -5.40
CA ASN A 50 -23.24 16.23 -5.81
C ASN A 50 -23.74 16.50 -7.24
N GLU A 51 -24.71 15.72 -7.71
CA GLU A 51 -25.25 15.85 -9.06
C GLU A 51 -25.85 17.24 -9.35
N THR A 52 -26.47 17.89 -8.35
CA THR A 52 -27.22 19.15 -8.53
C THR A 52 -26.78 20.28 -7.60
N TRP A 53 -25.80 20.06 -6.74
CA TRP A 53 -25.34 21.01 -5.73
C TRP A 53 -23.82 21.12 -5.74
N MET A 54 -23.32 22.34 -5.62
CA MET A 54 -21.92 22.62 -5.38
C MET A 54 -21.79 23.58 -4.19
N ASP A 55 -21.01 23.20 -3.18
CA ASP A 55 -20.71 24.10 -2.06
C ASP A 55 -20.19 25.45 -2.58
N THR A 56 -20.59 26.55 -1.94
CA THR A 56 -20.36 27.96 -2.32
C THR A 56 -21.10 28.47 -3.56
N LEU A 57 -21.70 27.60 -4.37
CA LEU A 57 -22.48 27.96 -5.57
C LEU A 57 -23.98 27.68 -5.42
N GLY A 58 -24.36 26.68 -4.62
CA GLY A 58 -25.75 26.31 -4.38
C GLY A 58 -26.28 25.27 -5.37
N TYR A 59 -27.57 25.34 -5.69
CA TYR A 59 -28.26 24.40 -6.58
C TYR A 59 -28.08 24.76 -8.05
N CYS A 60 -27.69 23.80 -8.90
CA CYS A 60 -27.77 23.91 -10.35
C CYS A 60 -29.24 23.86 -10.78
N ILE A 61 -29.68 24.89 -11.49
CA ILE A 61 -31.06 25.04 -11.96
C ILE A 61 -31.18 24.91 -13.49
N ALA A 62 -30.11 25.18 -14.22
CA ALA A 62 -30.09 25.09 -15.67
C ALA A 62 -28.68 24.82 -16.19
N SER A 63 -28.58 24.19 -17.36
CA SER A 63 -27.32 24.02 -18.09
C SER A 63 -27.54 24.25 -19.58
N SER A 64 -26.52 24.77 -20.26
CA SER A 64 -26.54 24.91 -21.72
C SER A 64 -26.51 23.55 -22.41
N SER A 65 -26.94 23.52 -23.67
CA SER A 65 -26.97 22.28 -24.47
C SER A 65 -25.59 21.60 -24.60
N SER A 66 -24.52 22.39 -24.55
CA SER A 66 -23.13 21.90 -24.60
C SER A 66 -22.60 21.41 -23.26
N HIS A 67 -23.35 21.60 -22.16
CA HIS A 67 -22.90 21.31 -20.79
C HIS A 67 -21.57 21.99 -20.43
N GLN A 68 -21.35 23.20 -20.94
CA GLN A 68 -20.19 24.04 -20.60
C GLN A 68 -20.58 25.16 -19.63
N ASN A 69 -21.80 25.70 -19.78
CA ASN A 69 -22.32 26.79 -18.98
C ASN A 69 -23.50 26.32 -18.14
N TYR A 70 -23.56 26.79 -16.90
CA TYR A 70 -24.53 26.39 -15.89
C TYR A 70 -25.04 27.61 -15.14
N ILE A 71 -26.30 27.55 -14.69
CA ILE A 71 -26.85 28.54 -13.77
C ILE A 71 -26.99 27.88 -12.40
N PHE A 72 -26.33 28.49 -11.42
CA PHE A 72 -26.42 28.10 -10.02
C PHE A 72 -27.23 29.12 -9.24
N ARG A 73 -27.98 28.63 -8.25
CA ARG A 73 -28.83 29.40 -7.36
C ARG A 73 -28.40 29.15 -5.92
N LEU A 74 -27.90 30.18 -5.26
CA LEU A 74 -27.53 30.17 -3.86
C LEU A 74 -28.53 30.99 -3.05
N GLU A 75 -29.14 30.38 -2.04
CA GLU A 75 -29.92 31.10 -1.03
C GLU A 75 -29.02 31.41 0.16
N SER A 76 -28.97 32.68 0.56
CA SER A 76 -28.22 33.15 1.73
C SER A 76 -29.06 34.13 2.56
N SER A 77 -28.55 34.58 3.69
CA SER A 77 -29.17 35.66 4.48
C SER A 77 -29.36 36.95 3.69
N ASP A 78 -28.48 37.20 2.71
CA ASP A 78 -28.46 38.41 1.90
C ASP A 78 -29.43 38.34 0.70
N GLY A 79 -30.18 37.24 0.58
CA GLY A 79 -31.14 37.00 -0.49
C GLY A 79 -30.73 35.86 -1.42
N ILE A 80 -31.43 35.78 -2.55
CA ILE A 80 -31.22 34.76 -3.59
C ILE A 80 -30.23 35.32 -4.61
N CYS A 81 -29.17 34.56 -4.87
CA CYS A 81 -28.18 34.93 -5.87
C CYS A 81 -28.09 33.89 -6.98
N TYR A 82 -28.24 34.33 -8.23
CA TYR A 82 -27.99 33.50 -9.41
C TYR A 82 -26.60 33.79 -9.97
N ARG A 83 -25.87 32.75 -10.38
CA ARG A 83 -24.55 32.89 -11.01
C ARG A 83 -24.43 32.00 -12.22
N CYS A 84 -23.89 32.57 -13.29
CA CYS A 84 -23.38 31.80 -14.41
C CYS A 84 -22.04 31.16 -14.03
N VAL A 85 -21.90 29.87 -14.31
CA VAL A 85 -20.70 29.09 -14.03
C VAL A 85 -20.29 28.35 -15.29
N ALA A 86 -19.08 28.63 -15.77
CA ALA A 86 -18.48 27.96 -16.90
C ALA A 86 -17.46 26.95 -16.38
N ILE A 87 -17.66 25.67 -16.67
CA ILE A 87 -16.86 24.57 -16.11
C ILE A 87 -16.04 23.91 -17.21
N PHE A 88 -14.75 23.75 -16.93
CA PHE A 88 -13.74 23.18 -17.82
C PHE A 88 -13.18 21.90 -17.19
N ASN A 89 -13.44 20.77 -17.86
CA ASN A 89 -12.90 19.48 -17.46
C ASN A 89 -11.45 19.35 -17.93
N VAL A 90 -10.49 19.82 -17.12
CA VAL A 90 -9.05 19.73 -17.44
C VAL A 90 -8.57 18.27 -17.34
N HIS A 91 -8.97 17.59 -16.27
CA HIS A 91 -8.63 16.20 -16.00
C HIS A 91 -9.71 15.58 -15.09
N PRO A 92 -9.92 14.25 -15.05
CA PRO A 92 -10.85 13.62 -14.10
C PRO A 92 -10.63 13.98 -12.61
N ASN A 93 -9.43 14.45 -12.26
CA ASN A 93 -9.07 14.86 -10.89
C ASN A 93 -8.90 16.38 -10.72
N VAL A 94 -9.00 17.16 -11.81
CA VAL A 94 -8.78 18.62 -11.82
C VAL A 94 -9.88 19.28 -12.63
N LEU A 95 -10.68 20.10 -11.95
CA LEU A 95 -11.70 20.93 -12.59
C LEU A 95 -11.28 22.37 -12.52
N GLN A 96 -11.62 23.12 -13.55
CA GLN A 96 -11.49 24.56 -13.55
C GLN A 96 -12.85 25.18 -13.80
N TYR A 97 -13.17 26.27 -13.12
CA TYR A 97 -14.39 26.99 -13.39
C TYR A 97 -14.25 28.50 -13.26
N LYS A 98 -15.07 29.22 -14.02
CA LYS A 98 -15.32 30.65 -13.83
C LYS A 98 -16.73 30.82 -13.29
N GLN A 99 -16.94 31.85 -12.48
CA GLN A 99 -18.27 32.25 -12.01
C GLN A 99 -18.49 33.74 -12.26
N SER A 100 -19.72 34.11 -12.63
CA SER A 100 -20.11 35.52 -12.74
C SER A 100 -20.30 36.15 -11.36
N GLU A 101 -20.47 37.47 -11.37
CA GLU A 101 -21.10 38.19 -10.26
C GLU A 101 -22.58 37.75 -10.11
N CYS A 102 -23.25 38.26 -9.08
CA CYS A 102 -24.63 37.93 -8.80
C CYS A 102 -25.57 38.52 -9.86
N ILE A 103 -26.45 37.68 -10.42
CA ILE A 103 -27.52 38.07 -11.32
C ILE A 103 -28.80 38.15 -10.47
N GLU A 104 -29.29 39.35 -10.18
CA GLU A 104 -30.45 39.54 -9.30
C GLU A 104 -31.79 39.15 -9.97
N GLN A 105 -31.88 39.32 -11.30
CA GLN A 105 -33.08 39.05 -12.09
C GLN A 105 -32.79 37.94 -13.10
N TYR A 106 -33.08 36.69 -12.71
CA TYR A 106 -33.02 35.54 -13.61
C TYR A 106 -34.44 35.02 -13.87
N GLU A 107 -34.94 35.19 -15.09
CA GLU A 107 -36.19 34.60 -15.54
C GLU A 107 -35.89 33.25 -16.20
N SER A 108 -36.46 32.16 -15.66
CA SER A 108 -36.19 30.80 -16.16
C SER A 108 -36.77 30.48 -17.55
N SER A 109 -37.48 31.43 -18.16
CA SER A 109 -38.27 31.19 -19.38
C SER A 109 -37.41 31.20 -20.64
N ASN A 110 -36.94 30.00 -21.02
CA ASN A 110 -36.47 29.66 -22.37
C ASN A 110 -35.30 30.47 -22.95
N ASP A 111 -34.51 31.12 -22.08
CA ASP A 111 -33.35 31.90 -22.50
C ASP A 111 -32.18 31.03 -22.97
N ASP A 112 -31.46 31.54 -23.97
CA ASP A 112 -30.15 31.00 -24.36
C ASP A 112 -29.15 31.19 -23.20
N ILE A 113 -28.90 30.12 -22.46
CA ILE A 113 -27.97 30.10 -21.31
C ILE A 113 -26.57 30.55 -21.75
N ASP A 114 -26.15 30.22 -22.96
CA ASP A 114 -24.85 30.66 -23.48
C ASP A 114 -24.86 32.18 -23.72
N ALA A 115 -25.98 32.80 -24.09
CA ALA A 115 -26.10 34.26 -24.17
C ALA A 115 -26.08 34.94 -22.80
N ILE A 116 -26.85 34.42 -21.84
CA ILE A 116 -26.87 34.95 -20.47
C ILE A 116 -25.46 34.90 -19.86
N CYS A 117 -24.76 33.78 -20.00
CA CYS A 117 -23.44 33.65 -19.43
C CYS A 117 -22.40 34.51 -20.16
N ARG A 118 -22.51 34.66 -21.49
CA ARG A 118 -21.65 35.62 -22.23
C ARG A 118 -21.80 37.05 -21.76
N SER A 119 -23.01 37.50 -21.39
CA SER A 119 -23.21 38.87 -20.86
C SER A 119 -22.85 39.01 -19.38
N ALA A 120 -23.04 37.95 -18.59
CA ALA A 120 -22.76 37.96 -17.15
C ALA A 120 -21.25 37.85 -16.82
N PHE A 121 -20.46 37.16 -17.65
CA PHE A 121 -19.02 37.07 -17.46
C PHE A 121 -18.31 38.36 -17.87
N ARG A 122 -17.49 38.90 -16.97
CA ARG A 122 -16.53 39.95 -17.34
C ARG A 122 -15.32 39.31 -18.04
N GLY A 123 -14.70 40.02 -18.99
CA GLY A 123 -13.55 39.52 -19.74
C GLY A 123 -12.34 39.16 -18.86
N ASP A 124 -12.22 39.80 -17.69
CA ASP A 124 -11.18 39.60 -16.68
C ASP A 124 -11.52 38.54 -15.61
N THR A 125 -12.66 37.84 -15.73
CA THR A 125 -13.09 36.86 -14.72
C THR A 125 -12.03 35.76 -14.53
N PRO A 126 -11.48 35.59 -13.31
CA PRO A 126 -10.40 34.64 -13.04
C PRO A 126 -10.92 33.20 -13.04
N MET A 127 -10.03 32.27 -13.34
CA MET A 127 -10.29 30.84 -13.20
C MET A 127 -10.10 30.42 -11.74
N LYS A 128 -10.91 29.47 -11.29
CA LYS A 128 -10.74 28.77 -10.02
C LYS A 128 -10.42 27.31 -10.31
N THR A 129 -9.36 26.80 -9.69
CA THR A 129 -8.91 25.41 -9.83
C THR A 129 -9.36 24.58 -8.64
N LEU A 130 -9.96 23.43 -8.92
CA LEU A 130 -10.48 22.46 -7.96
C LEU A 130 -9.72 21.14 -8.10
N PHE A 131 -9.22 20.61 -6.99
CA PHE A 131 -8.56 19.30 -6.96
C PHE A 131 -9.43 18.27 -6.24
N ARG A 132 -9.63 17.11 -6.86
CA ARG A 132 -10.38 16.03 -6.23
C ARG A 132 -9.63 15.48 -5.01
N SER A 133 -10.28 15.40 -3.86
CA SER A 133 -9.66 15.01 -2.59
C SER A 133 -9.31 13.52 -2.50
N ASP A 134 -10.07 12.66 -3.20
CA ASP A 134 -9.83 11.22 -3.30
C ASP A 134 -9.15 10.84 -4.64
N ALA A 135 -8.46 11.79 -5.28
CA ALA A 135 -7.71 11.54 -6.50
C ALA A 135 -6.73 10.37 -6.32
N LYS A 136 -6.79 9.41 -7.25
CA LYS A 136 -5.85 8.29 -7.31
C LYS A 136 -4.52 8.80 -7.85
N SER A 137 -3.43 8.23 -7.34
CA SER A 137 -2.09 8.54 -7.80
C SER A 137 -1.88 8.13 -9.25
N GLU A 138 -1.16 8.96 -10.01
CA GLU A 138 -0.83 8.74 -11.42
C GLU A 138 0.67 8.85 -11.66
N GLN A 139 1.13 8.39 -12.83
CA GLN A 139 2.53 8.48 -13.21
C GLN A 139 2.90 9.94 -13.47
N CYS A 140 3.93 10.46 -12.80
CA CYS A 140 4.46 11.78 -13.11
C CYS A 140 5.17 11.79 -14.48
N PRO A 141 5.21 12.94 -15.19
CA PRO A 141 5.81 13.09 -16.52
C PRO A 141 7.36 13.15 -16.53
N PHE A 142 8.02 12.61 -15.50
CA PHE A 142 9.48 12.58 -15.34
C PHE A 142 9.96 11.21 -14.84
N GLU A 143 11.26 10.94 -14.96
CA GLU A 143 11.86 9.64 -14.62
C GLU A 143 12.92 9.79 -13.51
N PRO A 144 12.64 9.44 -12.24
CA PRO A 144 13.65 9.42 -11.19
C PRO A 144 14.57 8.18 -11.29
N PRO A 145 15.72 8.17 -10.58
CA PRO A 145 16.25 9.26 -9.76
C PRO A 145 16.90 10.34 -10.62
N PHE A 146 16.88 11.57 -10.12
CA PHE A 146 17.58 12.68 -10.75
C PHE A 146 18.10 13.66 -9.70
N ASN A 147 19.10 14.42 -10.12
CA ASN A 147 19.71 15.47 -9.33
C ASN A 147 19.24 16.82 -9.87
N PHE A 148 19.10 17.82 -9.00
CA PHE A 148 18.59 19.12 -9.42
C PHE A 148 19.17 20.29 -8.62
N THR A 149 19.12 21.46 -9.25
CA THR A 149 19.28 22.77 -8.60
C THR A 149 17.95 23.50 -8.63
N TYR A 150 17.75 24.45 -7.72
CA TYR A 150 16.47 25.14 -7.60
C TYR A 150 16.62 26.65 -7.45
N ALA A 151 15.62 27.38 -7.90
CA ALA A 151 15.52 28.83 -7.78
C ALA A 151 14.15 29.22 -7.21
N VAL A 152 14.18 30.08 -6.20
CA VAL A 152 13.02 30.70 -5.54
C VAL A 152 13.04 32.21 -5.79
N GLN A 153 12.07 32.94 -5.24
CA GLN A 153 12.01 34.40 -5.39
C GLN A 153 13.26 35.10 -4.82
N ASP A 154 13.80 34.59 -3.71
CA ASP A 154 14.94 35.19 -3.01
C ASP A 154 16.31 34.91 -3.66
N GLY A 155 16.38 34.00 -4.64
CA GLY A 155 17.63 33.62 -5.29
C GLY A 155 17.65 32.18 -5.79
N SER A 156 18.83 31.72 -6.20
CA SER A 156 19.04 30.37 -6.75
C SER A 156 20.06 29.58 -5.91
N CYS A 157 19.69 28.36 -5.54
CA CYS A 157 20.58 27.37 -4.92
C CYS A 157 21.22 26.54 -6.03
N THR A 158 22.48 26.85 -6.32
CA THR A 158 23.27 26.22 -7.39
C THR A 158 24.58 25.61 -6.89
N SER A 159 25.07 26.02 -5.72
CA SER A 159 26.30 25.48 -5.15
C SER A 159 26.16 24.07 -4.57
N ARG A 160 24.93 23.66 -4.25
CA ARG A 160 24.61 22.32 -3.75
C ARG A 160 23.56 21.64 -4.60
N VAL A 161 23.72 20.34 -4.76
CA VAL A 161 22.86 19.53 -5.61
C VAL A 161 21.82 18.83 -4.75
N SER A 162 20.56 19.12 -5.03
CA SER A 162 19.39 18.47 -4.46
C SER A 162 19.07 17.19 -5.24
N SER A 163 18.23 16.32 -4.69
CA SER A 163 17.96 14.99 -5.29
C SER A 163 16.50 14.57 -5.20
N VAL A 164 16.05 13.83 -6.21
CA VAL A 164 14.71 13.22 -6.25
C VAL A 164 14.82 11.70 -6.28
N THR A 165 14.10 11.06 -5.37
CA THR A 165 14.01 9.62 -5.26
C THR A 165 12.58 9.12 -5.43
N VAL A 166 12.45 7.88 -5.90
CA VAL A 166 11.16 7.19 -6.00
C VAL A 166 10.75 6.63 -4.63
N CYS A 167 9.45 6.67 -4.34
CA CYS A 167 8.85 6.02 -3.17
C CYS A 167 8.28 4.64 -3.55
N PRO A 168 7.97 3.75 -2.58
CA PRO A 168 7.35 2.45 -2.87
C PRO A 168 5.96 2.57 -3.49
N ARG A 169 5.25 3.64 -3.13
CA ARG A 169 3.90 3.94 -3.61
C ARG A 169 3.97 4.51 -5.02
N TYR A 170 3.06 4.05 -5.87
CA TYR A 170 2.96 4.48 -7.26
C TYR A 170 2.68 6.00 -7.35
N GLY A 171 3.35 6.68 -8.28
CA GLY A 171 3.19 8.12 -8.49
C GLY A 171 3.71 8.99 -7.35
N ARG A 172 4.46 8.43 -6.38
CA ARG A 172 5.04 9.17 -5.25
C ARG A 172 6.55 9.28 -5.32
N TYR A 173 7.05 10.46 -4.99
CA TYR A 173 8.45 10.84 -5.11
C TYR A 173 8.85 11.72 -3.94
N ARG A 174 10.11 11.64 -3.52
CA ARG A 174 10.66 12.49 -2.46
C ARG A 174 11.68 13.44 -3.05
N PHE A 175 11.45 14.73 -2.86
CA PHE A 175 12.32 15.82 -3.29
C PHE A 175 13.10 16.29 -2.07
N ARG A 176 14.41 16.07 -2.06
CA ARG A 176 15.30 16.51 -0.98
C ARG A 176 16.05 17.75 -1.43
N TYR A 177 15.72 18.89 -0.82
CA TYR A 177 16.36 20.18 -1.07
C TYR A 177 17.53 20.35 -0.11
N GLU A 178 18.70 20.72 -0.64
CA GLU A 178 19.88 21.05 0.15
C GLU A 178 19.96 22.55 0.41
N ALA A 179 20.28 22.97 1.65
CA ALA A 179 20.54 24.36 1.97
C ALA A 179 21.81 24.88 1.29
N CYS A 180 21.69 25.95 0.51
CA CYS A 180 22.81 26.65 -0.10
C CYS A 180 23.23 27.89 0.70
N PRO A 181 24.53 28.23 0.78
CA PRO A 181 24.99 29.50 1.34
C PRO A 181 24.39 30.73 0.66
N GLU A 182 24.03 30.63 -0.63
CA GLU A 182 23.33 31.71 -1.37
C GLU A 182 21.95 32.05 -0.78
N LEU A 183 21.30 31.12 -0.08
CA LEU A 183 19.95 31.26 0.47
C LEU A 183 19.98 31.06 1.99
N PRO A 184 20.42 32.07 2.78
CA PRO A 184 20.66 31.92 4.22
C PRO A 184 19.41 31.57 5.04
N ASN A 185 18.22 31.86 4.52
CA ASN A 185 16.95 31.58 5.18
C ASN A 185 16.32 30.23 4.78
N TYR A 186 16.95 29.48 3.88
CA TYR A 186 16.44 28.19 3.42
C TYR A 186 17.25 27.04 4.05
N GLU A 187 16.54 26.19 4.78
CA GLU A 187 17.12 25.00 5.42
C GLU A 187 16.93 23.73 4.56
N THR A 188 17.77 22.73 4.80
CA THR A 188 17.64 21.41 4.17
C THR A 188 16.32 20.78 4.61
N HIS A 189 15.46 20.47 3.65
CA HIS A 189 14.16 19.84 3.90
C HIS A 189 13.83 18.82 2.81
N ALA A 190 12.78 18.04 3.02
CA ALA A 190 12.32 17.09 2.03
C ALA A 190 10.80 17.09 1.93
N ASP A 191 10.30 17.19 0.70
CA ASP A 191 8.89 17.13 0.38
C ASP A 191 8.54 15.79 -0.27
N GLU A 192 7.40 15.21 0.10
CA GLU A 192 6.85 14.05 -0.60
C GLU A 192 5.73 14.49 -1.54
N LEU A 193 5.96 14.30 -2.84
CA LEU A 193 5.04 14.68 -3.90
C LEU A 193 4.34 13.43 -4.44
N GLU A 194 3.01 13.50 -4.56
CA GLU A 194 2.17 12.50 -5.19
C GLU A 194 1.48 13.11 -6.41
N CYS A 195 1.79 12.63 -7.62
CA CYS A 195 1.09 13.06 -8.83
C CYS A 195 -0.35 12.55 -8.82
N ILE A 196 -1.29 13.46 -9.08
CA ILE A 196 -2.73 13.16 -9.10
C ILE A 196 -3.38 13.45 -10.45
N ALA A 197 -2.71 14.19 -11.34
CA ALA A 197 -3.22 14.49 -12.67
C ALA A 197 -2.07 14.95 -13.56
N HIS A 198 -2.18 14.65 -14.85
CA HIS A 198 -1.26 15.12 -15.88
C HIS A 198 -2.05 15.46 -17.15
N TRP A 199 -1.77 16.62 -17.75
CA TRP A 199 -2.43 17.08 -18.96
C TRP A 199 -1.50 17.96 -19.81
N ASN A 200 -1.82 18.10 -21.09
CA ASN A 200 -1.14 19.02 -21.99
C ASN A 200 -2.07 20.19 -22.33
N SER A 201 -1.55 21.42 -22.27
CA SER A 201 -2.27 22.62 -22.67
C SER A 201 -1.39 23.42 -23.64
N PHE A 202 -1.86 23.61 -24.86
CA PHE A 202 -1.16 24.36 -25.91
C PHE A 202 0.30 23.93 -26.15
N GLY A 203 0.58 22.62 -26.07
CA GLY A 203 1.92 22.06 -26.28
C GLY A 203 2.81 22.06 -25.02
N VAL A 204 2.34 22.65 -23.92
CA VAL A 204 3.03 22.68 -22.64
C VAL A 204 2.47 21.60 -21.72
N GLU A 205 3.37 20.87 -21.05
CA GLU A 205 3.02 19.77 -20.16
C GLU A 205 2.80 20.29 -18.73
N PHE A 206 1.63 19.98 -18.17
CA PHE A 206 1.26 20.35 -16.81
C PHE A 206 0.89 19.10 -16.01
N PHE A 207 1.13 19.16 -14.71
CA PHE A 207 0.67 18.12 -13.80
C PHE A 207 0.34 18.72 -12.44
N ALA A 208 -0.56 18.06 -11.72
CA ALA A 208 -0.94 18.45 -10.37
C ALA A 208 -0.39 17.45 -9.37
N VAL A 209 0.07 17.95 -8.24
CA VAL A 209 0.58 17.14 -7.14
C VAL A 209 -0.13 17.46 -5.84
N ARG A 210 -0.16 16.44 -5.01
CA ARG A 210 -0.40 16.53 -3.59
C ARG A 210 0.94 16.46 -2.87
N ILE A 211 1.25 17.47 -2.06
CA ILE A 211 2.45 17.50 -1.23
C ILE A 211 2.06 17.11 0.19
N THR A 212 2.77 16.12 0.73
CA THR A 212 2.68 15.67 2.12
C THR A 212 4.02 15.84 2.83
N ASN A 213 4.00 16.03 4.15
CA ASN A 213 5.20 16.20 4.97
C ASN A 213 6.07 17.42 4.60
N SER A 214 5.46 18.50 4.13
CA SER A 214 6.13 19.82 4.10
C SER A 214 6.47 20.24 5.53
N SER A 215 7.53 21.03 5.72
CA SER A 215 7.92 21.67 7.00
C SER A 215 6.83 22.51 7.68
N ILE A 216 5.66 22.64 7.05
CA ILE A 216 4.49 23.36 7.53
C ILE A 216 3.73 22.45 8.52
N THR A 217 3.79 22.82 9.80
CA THR A 217 3.00 22.23 10.88
C THR A 217 1.51 22.32 10.57
N GLY A 218 0.91 21.24 10.10
CA GLY A 218 -0.53 21.13 9.91
C GLY A 218 -0.85 19.96 9.00
N SER A 219 -1.86 19.16 9.35
CA SER A 219 -2.37 18.04 8.53
C SER A 219 -3.12 18.51 7.27
N ASN A 220 -2.73 19.65 6.70
CA ASN A 220 -3.37 20.22 5.51
C ASN A 220 -2.65 19.69 4.28
N ILE A 221 -3.35 18.87 3.53
CA ILE A 221 -2.95 18.38 2.22
C ILE A 221 -2.73 19.59 1.31
N ILE A 222 -1.50 19.78 0.82
CA ILE A 222 -1.16 20.93 -0.03
C ILE A 222 -1.25 20.50 -1.49
N PHE A 223 -2.03 21.24 -2.28
CA PHE A 223 -2.10 21.04 -3.72
C PHE A 223 -1.26 22.10 -4.45
N ARG A 224 -0.54 21.66 -5.49
CA ARG A 224 0.25 22.54 -6.37
C ARG A 224 0.10 22.06 -7.82
N CYS A 225 0.16 23.00 -8.75
CA CYS A 225 0.37 22.70 -10.16
C CYS A 225 1.85 22.84 -10.50
N LEU A 226 2.28 22.04 -11.46
CA LEU A 226 3.62 22.08 -12.00
C LEU A 226 3.57 22.16 -13.52
N ILE A 227 4.47 22.96 -14.07
CA ILE A 227 4.76 23.04 -15.50
C ILE A 227 6.06 22.27 -15.76
N HIS A 228 6.10 21.46 -16.80
CA HIS A 228 7.22 20.59 -17.12
C HIS A 228 7.72 20.82 -18.54
N GLN A 229 9.05 20.87 -18.68
CA GLN A 229 9.71 20.86 -19.98
C GLN A 229 10.88 19.89 -19.96
N ARG A 230 10.76 18.81 -20.75
CA ARG A 230 11.81 17.82 -20.93
C ARG A 230 12.92 18.32 -21.87
N THR A 231 14.16 17.99 -21.57
CA THR A 231 15.32 18.17 -22.45
C THR A 231 15.98 16.81 -22.73
N ALA A 232 17.02 16.76 -23.56
CA ALA A 232 17.67 15.50 -23.94
C ALA A 232 18.30 14.74 -22.76
N PHE A 233 18.74 15.44 -21.71
CA PHE A 233 19.48 14.87 -20.57
C PHE A 233 18.82 15.17 -19.22
N GLY A 234 17.61 15.70 -19.21
CA GLY A 234 16.94 16.15 -17.99
C GLY A 234 15.72 17.00 -18.30
N GLY A 235 15.57 18.12 -17.61
CA GLY A 235 14.47 19.03 -17.86
C GLY A 235 14.36 20.16 -16.84
N ARG A 236 13.28 20.91 -16.98
CA ARG A 236 12.92 22.02 -16.10
C ARG A 236 11.51 21.83 -15.58
N MET A 237 11.28 22.17 -14.32
CA MET A 237 9.97 22.19 -13.71
C MET A 237 9.73 23.54 -13.04
N GLY A 238 8.49 24.02 -13.06
CA GLY A 238 8.06 25.18 -12.28
C GLY A 238 6.92 24.78 -11.38
N ILE A 239 6.94 25.18 -10.11
CA ILE A 239 5.90 24.92 -9.11
C ILE A 239 5.07 26.18 -8.91
N SER A 240 3.75 26.05 -8.81
CA SER A 240 2.86 27.18 -8.46
C SER A 240 3.10 27.70 -7.04
N ALA A 241 2.79 28.96 -6.77
CA ALA A 241 2.86 29.53 -5.42
C ALA A 241 1.87 28.87 -4.46
N ASP A 242 0.65 28.59 -4.95
CA ASP A 242 -0.46 28.07 -4.19
C ASP A 242 -1.29 27.05 -5.00
N SER A 243 -2.46 26.68 -4.48
CA SER A 243 -3.41 25.77 -5.15
C SER A 243 -4.34 26.47 -6.15
N SER A 244 -4.22 27.78 -6.39
CA SER A 244 -5.01 28.45 -7.45
C SER A 244 -4.48 28.09 -8.83
N CYS A 245 -3.15 27.93 -8.94
CA CYS A 245 -2.40 27.72 -10.18
C CYS A 245 -2.53 28.83 -11.24
N ASN A 246 -3.16 29.96 -10.91
CA ASN A 246 -3.51 30.99 -11.88
C ASN A 246 -2.29 31.72 -12.47
N GLU A 247 -1.21 31.86 -11.70
CA GLU A 247 0.01 32.54 -12.13
C GLU A 247 0.89 31.65 -13.02
N LEU A 248 0.74 30.33 -12.94
CA LEU A 248 1.62 29.36 -13.59
C LEU A 248 1.21 29.14 -15.05
N THR A 249 1.42 30.16 -15.88
CA THR A 249 1.19 30.14 -17.33
C THR A 249 2.45 29.76 -18.11
N ASP A 250 3.61 30.13 -17.59
CA ASP A 250 4.93 29.83 -18.13
C ASP A 250 5.91 29.52 -16.98
N LEU A 251 7.02 28.86 -17.30
CA LEU A 251 8.08 28.55 -16.34
C LEU A 251 8.63 29.83 -15.66
N THR A 252 8.61 30.96 -16.36
CA THR A 252 9.05 32.27 -15.86
C THR A 252 8.14 32.85 -14.77
N TYR A 253 6.94 32.33 -14.56
CA TYR A 253 6.04 32.77 -13.47
C TYR A 253 5.96 31.79 -12.29
N ALA A 254 6.73 30.70 -12.33
CA ALA A 254 6.77 29.75 -11.23
C ALA A 254 7.35 30.36 -9.94
N SER A 255 6.80 29.96 -8.79
CA SER A 255 7.31 30.36 -7.47
C SER A 255 8.65 29.71 -7.17
N THR A 256 8.77 28.43 -7.53
CA THR A 256 9.99 27.62 -7.45
C THR A 256 10.27 27.02 -8.80
N ARG A 257 11.49 27.17 -9.31
CA ARG A 257 11.98 26.56 -10.55
C ARG A 257 13.01 25.50 -10.20
N ILE A 258 12.90 24.36 -10.85
CA ILE A 258 13.80 23.22 -10.70
C ILE A 258 14.44 22.96 -12.05
N GLU A 259 15.76 22.86 -12.08
CA GLU A 259 16.51 22.36 -13.23
C GLU A 259 17.14 21.04 -12.84
N TYR A 260 16.76 19.97 -13.54
CA TYR A 260 17.18 18.62 -13.21
C TYR A 260 17.98 17.98 -14.33
N MET A 261 18.93 17.13 -13.93
CA MET A 261 19.70 16.26 -14.81
C MET A 261 19.38 14.80 -14.48
N GLN A 262 19.07 14.03 -15.51
CA GLN A 262 18.73 12.62 -15.39
C GLN A 262 19.86 11.85 -14.73
N GLY A 263 19.57 11.18 -13.61
CA GLY A 263 20.52 10.31 -12.94
C GLY A 263 20.70 8.99 -13.70
N SER A 264 21.79 8.28 -13.42
CA SER A 264 21.94 6.91 -13.90
C SER A 264 20.87 6.02 -13.28
N SER A 265 20.03 5.39 -14.11
CA SER A 265 19.08 4.41 -13.62
C SER A 265 19.81 3.17 -13.09
N LEU A 266 19.43 2.72 -11.90
CA LEU A 266 19.90 1.46 -11.35
C LEU A 266 19.35 0.31 -12.21
N LYS A 267 20.23 -0.29 -13.00
CA LYS A 267 19.91 -1.50 -13.75
C LYS A 267 20.09 -2.71 -12.86
N SER A 268 19.04 -3.53 -12.74
CA SER A 268 19.18 -4.84 -12.12
C SER A 268 20.19 -5.69 -12.88
N ARG A 269 21.00 -6.45 -12.15
CA ARG A 269 22.01 -7.36 -12.71
C ARG A 269 21.83 -8.80 -12.24
N CYS A 270 20.75 -9.10 -11.52
CA CYS A 270 20.42 -10.44 -11.07
C CYS A 270 18.92 -10.66 -11.01
N TYR A 271 18.53 -11.93 -10.99
CA TYR A 271 17.14 -12.33 -10.85
C TYR A 271 16.93 -13.06 -9.53
N PHE A 272 15.79 -12.81 -8.88
CA PHE A 272 15.38 -13.59 -7.73
C PHE A 272 15.25 -15.07 -8.10
N PRO A 273 15.44 -16.02 -7.18
CA PRO A 273 15.30 -17.44 -7.47
C PRO A 273 13.95 -17.82 -8.10
N SER A 274 13.96 -18.76 -9.03
CA SER A 274 12.75 -19.19 -9.75
C SER A 274 11.73 -19.93 -8.89
N PHE A 275 12.06 -20.36 -7.67
CA PHE A 275 11.08 -20.94 -6.74
C PHE A 275 10.34 -19.87 -5.91
N LEU A 276 10.85 -18.63 -5.89
CA LEU A 276 10.18 -17.47 -5.30
C LEU A 276 9.21 -16.82 -6.30
N ARG A 277 9.60 -16.87 -7.58
CA ARG A 277 8.83 -16.41 -8.74
C ARG A 277 7.93 -17.56 -9.21
N HIS A 278 6.69 -17.36 -9.63
CA HIS A 278 5.99 -18.12 -10.70
C HIS A 278 4.46 -17.92 -10.67
N SER A 279 3.87 -17.95 -11.87
CA SER A 279 2.48 -18.29 -12.24
C SER A 279 1.37 -17.79 -11.30
N HIS A 280 0.86 -16.58 -11.58
CA HIS A 280 -0.43 -16.05 -11.12
C HIS A 280 -0.83 -16.37 -9.66
N ASN A 281 -0.54 -15.44 -8.74
CA ASN A 281 -0.91 -15.48 -7.31
C ASN A 281 0.02 -16.24 -6.36
N PHE A 282 1.28 -16.49 -6.72
CA PHE A 282 2.31 -16.82 -5.73
C PHE A 282 2.56 -15.59 -4.84
N LYS A 283 2.23 -15.72 -3.56
CA LYS A 283 2.43 -14.68 -2.55
C LYS A 283 3.07 -15.32 -1.32
N TRP A 284 4.05 -14.65 -0.73
CA TRP A 284 4.67 -15.07 0.51
C TRP A 284 4.21 -14.16 1.65
N ILE A 285 3.89 -14.72 2.81
CA ILE A 285 3.40 -13.97 3.97
C ILE A 285 4.51 -13.95 5.01
N SER A 286 4.87 -12.76 5.47
CA SER A 286 5.75 -12.58 6.61
C SER A 286 5.05 -13.05 7.89
N MET A 287 5.71 -13.91 8.66
CA MET A 287 5.18 -14.38 9.93
C MET A 287 5.20 -13.29 11.01
N ILE A 288 6.08 -12.30 10.90
CA ILE A 288 6.20 -11.20 11.87
C ILE A 288 5.15 -10.13 11.62
N THR A 289 5.12 -9.59 10.40
CA THR A 289 4.35 -8.38 10.05
C THR A 289 3.02 -8.70 9.38
N GLY A 290 2.85 -9.93 8.87
CA GLY A 290 1.71 -10.29 8.03
C GLY A 290 1.77 -9.66 6.63
N SER A 291 2.89 -9.04 6.25
CA SER A 291 3.04 -8.40 4.94
C SER A 291 3.07 -9.43 3.81
N MET A 292 2.51 -9.05 2.66
CA MET A 292 2.51 -9.88 1.46
C MET A 292 3.72 -9.52 0.59
N ASN A 293 4.52 -10.53 0.27
CA ASN A 293 5.77 -10.44 -0.45
C ASN A 293 5.62 -11.04 -1.85
N TYR A 294 5.83 -10.20 -2.87
CA TYR A 294 5.72 -10.52 -4.28
C TYR A 294 7.10 -10.47 -4.92
N PHE A 295 7.57 -11.61 -5.44
CA PHE A 295 8.85 -11.71 -6.14
C PHE A 295 8.61 -11.74 -7.65
N TYR A 296 9.02 -10.66 -8.30
CA TYR A 296 9.14 -10.57 -9.75
C TYR A 296 10.53 -11.05 -10.19
N SER A 297 10.86 -10.90 -11.48
CA SER A 297 12.18 -11.25 -12.02
C SER A 297 13.30 -10.55 -11.26
N ASP A 298 13.28 -9.23 -11.21
CA ASP A 298 14.34 -8.37 -10.69
C ASP A 298 13.94 -7.58 -9.44
N LYS A 299 12.63 -7.53 -9.12
CA LYS A 299 12.06 -6.77 -8.02
C LYS A 299 11.36 -7.67 -7.02
N TRP A 300 11.48 -7.32 -5.76
CA TRP A 300 10.71 -7.85 -4.65
C TRP A 300 9.90 -6.70 -4.06
N ILE A 301 8.58 -6.83 -4.06
CA ILE A 301 7.66 -5.85 -3.50
C ILE A 301 7.00 -6.44 -2.26
N GLU A 302 7.20 -5.78 -1.12
CA GLU A 302 6.46 -6.04 0.10
C GLU A 302 5.24 -5.10 0.13
N THR A 303 4.07 -5.63 0.42
CA THR A 303 2.84 -4.86 0.54
C THR A 303 2.21 -5.06 1.91
N MET A 304 1.64 -3.98 2.45
CA MET A 304 0.86 -3.97 3.68
C MET A 304 -0.48 -3.31 3.37
N ASN A 305 -1.59 -3.92 3.79
CA ASN A 305 -2.95 -3.40 3.56
C ASN A 305 -3.23 -3.08 2.07
N GLY A 306 -2.69 -3.88 1.14
CA GLY A 306 -2.85 -3.69 -0.30
C GLY A 306 -1.99 -2.57 -0.91
N VAL A 307 -1.15 -1.91 -0.12
CA VAL A 307 -0.28 -0.82 -0.58
C VAL A 307 1.17 -1.28 -0.56
N ASN A 308 1.93 -0.94 -1.59
CA ASN A 308 3.37 -1.16 -1.63
C ASN A 308 4.05 -0.45 -0.46
N HIS A 309 4.73 -1.23 0.38
CA HIS A 309 5.40 -0.79 1.59
C HIS A 309 6.90 -0.68 1.37
N THR A 310 7.53 -1.71 0.78
CA THR A 310 8.94 -1.65 0.36
C THR A 310 9.11 -2.23 -1.04
N ILE A 311 10.10 -1.71 -1.77
CA ILE A 311 10.51 -2.26 -3.07
C ILE A 311 12.01 -2.51 -3.00
N SER A 312 12.42 -3.73 -3.32
CA SER A 312 13.83 -4.14 -3.33
C SER A 312 14.21 -4.66 -4.71
N GLN A 313 15.23 -4.07 -5.34
CA GLN A 313 15.74 -4.49 -6.64
C GLN A 313 17.04 -5.30 -6.50
N CYS A 314 17.12 -6.46 -7.15
CA CYS A 314 18.30 -7.32 -7.10
C CYS A 314 19.48 -6.70 -7.87
N LEU A 315 20.63 -6.52 -7.20
CA LEU A 315 21.86 -6.02 -7.82
C LEU A 315 22.96 -7.08 -7.95
N LYS A 316 23.19 -7.88 -6.90
CA LYS A 316 24.17 -8.97 -6.90
C LYS A 316 23.58 -10.18 -6.19
N MET A 317 23.87 -11.39 -6.67
CA MET A 317 23.47 -12.63 -6.02
C MET A 317 24.65 -13.61 -5.98
N GLU A 318 24.85 -14.21 -4.82
CA GLU A 318 25.79 -15.31 -4.57
C GLU A 318 24.99 -16.55 -4.15
N ASN A 319 25.31 -17.69 -4.75
CA ASN A 319 24.63 -18.95 -4.54
C ASN A 319 25.52 -19.89 -3.72
N ILE A 320 25.04 -20.27 -2.53
CA ILE A 320 25.74 -21.19 -1.62
C ILE A 320 24.75 -22.31 -1.22
N GLY A 321 24.61 -23.34 -2.06
CA GLY A 321 23.75 -24.49 -1.78
C GLY A 321 22.26 -24.12 -1.66
N ASN A 322 21.67 -24.28 -0.46
CA ASN A 322 20.30 -23.88 -0.13
C ASN A 322 20.17 -22.42 0.35
N VAL A 323 21.29 -21.70 0.40
CA VAL A 323 21.38 -20.29 0.78
C VAL A 323 21.63 -19.44 -0.47
N ARG A 324 20.95 -18.30 -0.54
CA ARG A 324 21.20 -17.24 -1.52
C ARG A 324 21.51 -15.97 -0.77
N LYS A 325 22.69 -15.41 -0.99
CA LYS A 325 23.04 -14.08 -0.48
C LYS A 325 22.85 -13.07 -1.60
N MET A 326 22.26 -11.92 -1.31
CA MET A 326 22.01 -10.90 -2.33
C MET A 326 22.28 -9.52 -1.77
N VAL A 327 22.73 -8.63 -2.65
CA VAL A 327 22.68 -7.19 -2.43
C VAL A 327 21.46 -6.68 -3.17
N VAL A 328 20.55 -6.05 -2.43
CA VAL A 328 19.36 -5.40 -3.00
C VAL A 328 19.43 -3.89 -2.81
N TYR A 329 18.90 -3.14 -3.77
CA TYR A 329 18.62 -1.71 -3.59
C TYR A 329 17.19 -1.57 -3.09
N LYS A 330 17.02 -1.11 -1.85
CA LYS A 330 15.75 -1.04 -1.15
C LYS A 330 15.25 0.38 -1.05
N THR A 331 13.99 0.57 -1.41
CA THR A 331 13.19 1.77 -1.20
C THR A 331 12.22 1.51 -0.03
N THR A 332 12.32 2.36 0.99
CA THR A 332 11.54 2.26 2.24
C THR A 332 10.25 3.08 2.18
N PRO A 333 9.30 2.89 3.13
CA PRO A 333 8.08 3.69 3.20
C PRO A 333 8.33 5.19 3.37
N GLN A 334 9.45 5.57 4.00
CA GLN A 334 9.90 6.96 4.18
C GLN A 334 10.60 7.51 2.92
N CYS A 335 10.53 6.81 1.80
CA CYS A 335 11.21 7.13 0.55
C CYS A 335 12.73 7.31 0.72
N THR A 336 13.32 6.63 1.70
CA THR A 336 14.77 6.49 1.81
C THR A 336 15.20 5.29 0.98
N ASN A 337 16.29 5.46 0.24
CA ASN A 337 16.84 4.43 -0.61
C ASN A 337 18.24 4.06 -0.12
N GLY A 338 18.59 2.79 -0.22
CA GLY A 338 19.93 2.33 0.09
C GLY A 338 20.13 0.87 -0.29
N TYR A 339 21.34 0.38 -0.05
CA TYR A 339 21.75 -0.99 -0.27
C TYR A 339 21.47 -1.83 0.97
N GLN A 340 20.98 -3.04 0.79
CA GLN A 340 20.75 -3.97 1.89
C GLN A 340 21.27 -5.34 1.49
N CYS A 341 22.08 -5.95 2.36
CA CYS A 341 22.44 -7.34 2.25
C CYS A 341 21.30 -8.21 2.80
N ILE A 342 20.91 -9.22 2.02
CA ILE A 342 19.90 -10.19 2.41
C ILE A 342 20.43 -11.60 2.21
N LYS A 343 20.06 -12.50 3.13
CA LYS A 343 20.35 -13.92 3.05
C LYS A 343 19.05 -14.70 3.09
N MET A 344 18.73 -15.37 2.00
CA MET A 344 17.56 -16.25 1.89
C MET A 344 17.99 -17.70 2.06
N LYS A 345 17.52 -18.37 3.11
CA LYS A 345 17.74 -19.79 3.37
C LYS A 345 16.43 -20.54 3.16
N ARG A 346 16.41 -21.46 2.19
CA ARG A 346 15.23 -22.31 1.97
C ARG A 346 15.18 -23.39 3.06
N ARG A 347 14.27 -23.23 4.02
CA ARG A 347 14.06 -24.18 5.13
C ARG A 347 13.18 -25.36 4.72
N HIS A 348 12.15 -25.08 3.93
CA HIS A 348 11.21 -26.06 3.39
C HIS A 348 10.72 -25.61 2.01
N LYS A 349 9.98 -26.45 1.27
CA LYS A 349 9.40 -26.03 -0.01
C LYS A 349 8.44 -24.84 0.12
N ASN A 350 7.79 -24.71 1.28
CA ASN A 350 6.80 -23.67 1.60
C ASN A 350 7.34 -22.59 2.55
N ILE A 351 8.61 -22.67 2.99
CA ILE A 351 9.14 -21.82 4.08
C ILE A 351 10.54 -21.34 3.72
N ILE A 352 10.72 -20.02 3.81
CA ILE A 352 11.99 -19.36 3.57
C ILE A 352 12.30 -18.48 4.77
N GLU A 353 13.51 -18.62 5.29
CA GLU A 353 14.07 -17.73 6.30
C GLU A 353 14.84 -16.63 5.57
N ILE A 354 14.59 -15.37 5.92
CA ILE A 354 15.28 -14.22 5.36
C ILE A 354 15.97 -13.47 6.49
N THR A 355 17.28 -13.28 6.36
CA THR A 355 18.06 -12.40 7.22
C THR A 355 18.34 -11.10 6.47
N TYR A 356 18.14 -9.97 7.12
CA TYR A 356 18.39 -8.64 6.59
C TYR A 356 19.41 -7.92 7.44
N ASP A 357 20.42 -7.37 6.82
CA ASP A 357 21.36 -6.46 7.49
C ASP A 357 20.79 -5.04 7.48
N LYS A 358 21.45 -4.09 8.16
CA LYS A 358 21.07 -2.68 8.11
C LYS A 358 21.14 -2.12 6.68
N LEU A 359 20.29 -1.12 6.40
CA LEU A 359 20.38 -0.33 5.17
C LEU A 359 21.68 0.49 5.14
N MET A 360 22.37 0.49 4.01
CA MET A 360 23.67 1.12 3.77
C MET A 360 23.57 2.14 2.63
N ASP A 361 24.35 3.21 2.69
CA ASP A 361 24.37 4.23 1.62
C ASP A 361 25.27 3.82 0.45
N GLU A 362 26.28 3.00 0.71
CA GLU A 362 27.21 2.46 -0.30
C GLU A 362 26.94 0.99 -0.60
N MET A 363 27.22 0.56 -1.83
CA MET A 363 27.05 -0.83 -2.23
C MET A 363 28.14 -1.69 -1.58
N PRO A 364 27.78 -2.68 -0.72
CA PRO A 364 28.77 -3.55 -0.12
C PRO A 364 29.43 -4.46 -1.16
N VAL A 365 30.73 -4.69 -1.02
CA VAL A 365 31.50 -5.59 -1.90
C VAL A 365 31.01 -7.04 -1.76
N SER A 366 30.71 -7.45 -0.54
CA SER A 366 30.21 -8.79 -0.20
C SER A 366 29.29 -8.76 1.02
N CYS A 367 28.34 -9.69 1.08
CA CYS A 367 27.49 -9.86 2.26
C CYS A 367 28.15 -10.79 3.30
N GLY A 368 28.81 -10.18 4.28
CA GLY A 368 29.26 -10.81 5.52
C GLY A 368 28.11 -11.00 6.51
N VAL A 369 28.33 -11.73 7.60
CA VAL A 369 27.35 -11.77 8.71
C VAL A 369 27.66 -10.58 9.62
N THR A 370 26.81 -9.56 9.63
CA THR A 370 26.87 -8.48 10.61
C THR A 370 26.16 -8.90 11.90
N GLU A 371 26.56 -8.35 13.05
CA GLU A 371 25.87 -8.63 14.33
C GLU A 371 24.45 -8.04 14.37
N ASP A 372 24.29 -6.88 13.73
CA ASP A 372 23.03 -6.16 13.56
C ASP A 372 22.29 -6.69 12.32
N HIS A 373 21.41 -7.66 12.54
CA HIS A 373 20.54 -8.22 11.52
C HIS A 373 19.17 -8.57 12.09
N THR A 374 18.16 -8.49 11.23
CA THR A 374 16.80 -8.94 11.52
C THR A 374 16.52 -10.24 10.79
N ILE A 375 15.71 -11.12 11.38
CA ILE A 375 15.36 -12.43 10.80
C ILE A 375 13.85 -12.49 10.68
N ASP A 376 13.37 -12.77 9.47
CA ASP A 376 11.96 -13.05 9.18
C ASP A 376 11.80 -14.47 8.64
N THR A 377 10.63 -15.03 8.82
CA THR A 377 10.20 -16.28 8.19
C THR A 377 9.01 -15.98 7.30
N ILE A 378 9.20 -16.17 5.99
CA ILE A 378 8.13 -16.01 5.02
C ILE A 378 7.58 -17.38 4.62
N VAL A 379 6.26 -17.47 4.55
CA VAL A 379 5.54 -18.72 4.26
C VAL A 379 4.71 -18.53 3.01
N HIS A 380 4.64 -19.56 2.17
CA HIS A 380 3.81 -19.50 0.98
C HIS A 380 2.31 -19.38 1.37
N ALA A 381 1.64 -18.31 0.92
CA ALA A 381 0.27 -17.96 1.33
C ALA A 381 -0.74 -19.08 1.07
N ASN A 382 -0.60 -19.72 -0.10
CA ASN A 382 -1.42 -20.83 -0.58
C ASN A 382 -0.69 -22.16 -0.44
N ALA A 383 0.18 -22.30 0.57
CA ALA A 383 0.85 -23.57 0.81
C ALA A 383 -0.18 -24.68 1.01
N GLN A 384 -0.01 -25.77 0.25
CA GLN A 384 -0.73 -27.00 0.54
C GLN A 384 -0.34 -27.47 1.94
N VAL A 385 -1.35 -27.84 2.73
CA VAL A 385 -1.15 -28.50 4.03
C VAL A 385 -0.35 -29.77 3.81
N ILE A 386 0.55 -30.08 4.73
CA ILE A 386 1.41 -31.26 4.67
C ILE A 386 1.19 -32.12 5.91
N ARG A 387 1.55 -33.40 5.80
CA ARG A 387 1.62 -34.29 6.97
C ARG A 387 2.52 -33.69 8.05
N CYS A 388 2.04 -33.68 9.29
CA CYS A 388 2.82 -33.26 10.45
C CYS A 388 4.03 -34.19 10.67
N PRO A 389 5.11 -33.72 11.31
CA PRO A 389 6.37 -34.47 11.36
C PRO A 389 6.30 -35.81 12.12
N PHE A 390 5.28 -36.01 12.95
CA PHE A 390 5.06 -37.23 13.69
C PHE A 390 3.55 -37.42 13.94
N SER A 391 3.17 -38.68 14.20
CA SER A 391 1.80 -39.08 14.54
C SER A 391 1.74 -39.48 16.02
N ARG A 392 1.62 -38.50 16.92
CA ARG A 392 1.74 -38.70 18.38
C ARG A 392 0.74 -37.89 19.19
N ARG A 393 0.43 -38.39 20.39
CA ARG A 393 -0.34 -37.71 21.44
C ARG A 393 0.57 -37.45 22.62
N HIS A 394 0.60 -36.22 23.11
CA HIS A 394 1.46 -35.80 24.20
C HIS A 394 0.63 -35.52 25.45
N PHE A 395 1.17 -35.91 26.60
CA PHE A 395 0.52 -35.82 27.90
C PHE A 395 1.39 -35.02 28.87
N ILE A 396 0.75 -34.16 29.66
CA ILE A 396 1.35 -33.55 30.85
C ILE A 396 1.10 -34.52 32.00
N GLU A 397 2.04 -34.62 32.94
CA GLU A 397 1.94 -35.53 34.10
C GLU A 397 0.62 -35.39 34.88
N SER A 398 0.10 -34.16 35.01
CA SER A 398 -1.15 -33.85 35.71
C SER A 398 -2.42 -34.12 34.90
N CYS A 399 -2.32 -34.44 33.59
CA CYS A 399 -3.49 -34.66 32.74
C CYS A 399 -3.63 -36.15 32.38
N SER A 400 -4.85 -36.69 32.52
CA SER A 400 -5.20 -38.00 31.96
C SER A 400 -5.39 -37.95 30.44
N ASN A 401 -5.87 -36.82 29.91
CA ASN A 401 -6.06 -36.59 28.49
C ASN A 401 -4.81 -36.01 27.82
N SER A 402 -4.67 -36.27 26.51
CA SER A 402 -3.61 -35.68 25.71
C SER A 402 -3.84 -34.18 25.54
N VAL A 403 -2.82 -33.37 25.79
CA VAL A 403 -2.88 -31.91 25.62
C VAL A 403 -2.40 -31.44 24.25
N ALA A 404 -1.65 -32.27 23.52
CA ALA A 404 -1.25 -31.99 22.16
C ALA A 404 -1.31 -33.25 21.30
N GLN A 405 -1.85 -33.15 20.10
CA GLN A 405 -1.96 -34.27 19.16
C GLN A 405 -1.46 -33.83 17.80
N PHE A 406 -0.45 -34.52 17.28
CA PHE A 406 0.08 -34.32 15.94
C PHE A 406 -0.38 -35.48 15.07
N GLY A 407 -1.06 -35.19 13.97
CA GLY A 407 -1.36 -36.17 12.95
C GLY A 407 -2.32 -37.30 13.38
N CYS A 408 -3.13 -37.12 14.43
CA CYS A 408 -3.98 -38.19 14.97
C CYS A 408 -5.39 -38.21 14.36
N THR A 409 -6.08 -37.06 14.31
CA THR A 409 -7.39 -36.96 13.67
C THR A 409 -7.25 -36.98 12.16
N TYR A 410 -6.41 -36.08 11.64
CA TYR A 410 -5.93 -36.08 10.27
C TYR A 410 -4.42 -35.91 10.29
N ASP A 411 -3.72 -36.51 9.32
CA ASP A 411 -2.26 -36.58 9.29
C ASP A 411 -1.55 -35.21 9.20
N HIS A 412 -2.26 -34.18 8.77
CA HIS A 412 -1.80 -32.79 8.63
C HIS A 412 -2.29 -31.86 9.75
N GLU A 413 -3.04 -32.37 10.74
CA GLU A 413 -3.58 -31.60 11.84
C GLU A 413 -2.69 -31.63 13.09
N LEU A 414 -2.56 -30.47 13.73
CA LEU A 414 -2.02 -30.28 15.06
C LEU A 414 -3.14 -29.73 15.95
N ILE A 415 -3.49 -30.46 17.01
CA ILE A 415 -4.52 -30.07 17.98
C ILE A 415 -3.83 -29.79 19.32
N MET A 416 -4.04 -28.60 19.86
CA MET A 416 -3.54 -28.18 21.18
C MET A 416 -4.73 -27.90 22.10
N HIS A 417 -4.80 -28.57 23.25
CA HIS A 417 -5.83 -28.34 24.26
C HIS A 417 -5.33 -27.34 25.30
N LEU A 418 -6.17 -26.35 25.66
CA LEU A 418 -5.80 -25.32 26.63
C LEU A 418 -5.87 -25.85 28.09
N SER A 419 -6.62 -26.92 28.31
CA SER A 419 -6.83 -27.54 29.63
C SER A 419 -6.82 -29.07 29.54
N CYS A 420 -6.57 -29.74 30.67
CA CYS A 420 -6.63 -31.20 30.76
C CYS A 420 -8.05 -31.76 30.48
N ASP A 421 -9.10 -30.95 30.68
CA ASP A 421 -10.50 -31.38 30.53
C ASP A 421 -10.95 -31.43 29.06
N ASN A 422 -10.08 -31.10 28.10
CA ASN A 422 -10.37 -31.03 26.66
C ASN A 422 -11.54 -30.10 26.28
N THR A 423 -11.98 -29.20 27.17
CA THR A 423 -13.12 -28.30 26.95
C THR A 423 -12.88 -27.29 25.84
N SER A 424 -11.63 -26.89 25.64
CA SER A 424 -11.22 -25.97 24.58
C SER A 424 -9.96 -26.48 23.90
N SER A 425 -9.99 -26.46 22.56
CA SER A 425 -8.88 -26.89 21.72
C SER A 425 -8.68 -25.92 20.56
N GLU A 426 -7.44 -25.70 20.19
CA GLU A 426 -7.04 -25.00 18.99
C GLU A 426 -6.51 -26.00 17.96
N LYS A 427 -6.98 -25.85 16.73
CA LYS A 427 -6.55 -26.66 15.59
C LYS A 427 -5.65 -25.83 14.69
N PHE A 428 -4.61 -26.48 14.19
CA PHE A 428 -3.64 -25.92 13.25
C PHE A 428 -3.37 -26.93 12.14
N TYR A 429 -3.04 -26.43 10.95
CA TYR A 429 -2.60 -27.26 9.83
C TYR A 429 -1.10 -27.12 9.62
N CYS A 430 -0.38 -28.24 9.55
CA CYS A 430 1.06 -28.26 9.32
C CYS A 430 1.39 -27.77 7.90
N ILE A 431 2.34 -26.82 7.78
CA ILE A 431 2.74 -26.20 6.49
C ILE A 431 4.16 -26.58 6.07
N GLY A 432 5.04 -26.80 7.05
CA GLY A 432 6.42 -27.21 6.84
C GLY A 432 7.16 -27.36 8.15
N TYR A 433 8.26 -28.11 8.13
CA TYR A 433 9.12 -28.31 9.29
C TYR A 433 10.56 -28.59 8.86
N TRP A 434 11.50 -28.37 9.77
CA TRP A 434 12.91 -28.73 9.63
C TRP A 434 13.54 -28.99 11.01
N ARG A 435 14.75 -29.55 11.04
CA ARG A 435 15.55 -29.69 12.26
C ARG A 435 16.80 -28.82 12.18
N GLU A 436 17.19 -28.24 13.31
CA GLU A 436 18.43 -27.47 13.47
C GLU A 436 18.85 -27.51 14.94
N ASN A 437 20.11 -27.86 15.23
CA ASN A 437 20.68 -27.93 16.59
C ASN A 437 19.82 -28.74 17.57
N GLU A 438 19.47 -29.98 17.23
CA GLU A 438 18.59 -30.86 18.03
C GLU A 438 17.16 -30.34 18.30
N MET A 439 16.80 -29.17 17.76
CA MET A 439 15.46 -28.60 17.82
C MET A 439 14.72 -28.85 16.51
N GLN A 440 13.43 -29.15 16.63
CA GLN A 440 12.53 -29.29 15.50
C GLN A 440 11.59 -28.11 15.41
N TYR A 441 11.66 -27.39 14.29
CA TYR A 441 10.83 -26.23 13.99
C TYR A 441 9.67 -26.67 13.12
N ILE A 442 8.46 -26.29 13.51
CA ILE A 442 7.21 -26.63 12.81
C ILE A 442 6.45 -25.33 12.58
N VAL A 443 6.15 -25.02 11.33
CA VAL A 443 5.27 -23.90 10.98
C VAL A 443 3.90 -24.46 10.67
N SER A 444 2.89 -23.90 11.32
CA SER A 444 1.49 -24.27 11.13
C SER A 444 0.64 -23.04 10.80
N LYS A 445 -0.58 -23.27 10.32
CA LYS A 445 -1.56 -22.23 9.98
C LYS A 445 -2.86 -22.48 10.74
N LYS A 446 -3.43 -21.43 11.34
CA LYS A 446 -4.75 -21.48 11.95
C LYS A 446 -5.84 -21.50 10.86
N PRO A 447 -6.80 -22.45 10.88
CA PRO A 447 -7.83 -22.56 9.86
C PRO A 447 -8.71 -21.31 9.74
N THR A 448 -8.96 -20.63 10.86
CA THR A 448 -9.93 -19.53 10.95
C THR A 448 -9.39 -18.15 10.55
N SER A 449 -8.11 -17.86 10.83
CA SER A 449 -7.53 -16.51 10.65
C SER A 449 -6.45 -16.43 9.58
N SER A 450 -6.06 -17.54 8.96
CA SER A 450 -4.85 -17.64 8.11
C SER A 450 -3.54 -17.21 8.78
N GLU A 451 -3.54 -17.08 10.11
CA GLU A 451 -2.37 -16.74 10.90
C GLU A 451 -1.41 -17.94 10.97
N PHE A 452 -0.11 -17.67 10.86
CA PHE A 452 0.93 -18.69 11.00
C PHE A 452 1.49 -18.70 12.43
N MET A 453 1.84 -19.90 12.89
CA MET A 453 2.41 -20.15 14.19
C MET A 453 3.73 -20.90 14.03
N CYS A 454 4.76 -20.50 14.77
CA CYS A 454 5.99 -21.26 14.90
C CYS A 454 5.91 -22.13 16.16
N HIS A 455 6.16 -23.43 16.03
CA HIS A 455 6.30 -24.34 17.15
C HIS A 455 7.73 -24.88 17.20
N ILE A 456 8.41 -24.69 18.33
CA ILE A 456 9.70 -25.28 18.61
C ILE A 456 9.47 -26.50 19.49
N TYR A 457 9.85 -27.65 18.96
CA TYR A 457 9.82 -28.94 19.63
C TYR A 457 11.25 -29.34 19.99
N SER A 458 11.52 -29.52 21.28
CA SER A 458 12.84 -29.91 21.82
C SER A 458 12.69 -31.14 22.71
N SER A 459 13.53 -32.15 22.49
CA SER A 459 13.63 -33.35 23.33
C SER A 459 14.89 -33.24 24.19
N TYR A 460 14.75 -33.43 25.50
CA TYR A 460 15.87 -33.48 26.44
C TYR A 460 16.19 -34.94 26.81
N GLU A 461 17.34 -35.18 27.46
CA GLU A 461 17.82 -36.53 27.80
C GLU A 461 16.88 -37.31 28.73
N ASP A 462 16.11 -36.62 29.59
CA ASP A 462 15.16 -37.23 30.54
C ASP A 462 13.82 -37.68 29.90
N ASP A 463 13.76 -37.90 28.58
CA ASP A 463 12.53 -38.09 27.79
C ASP A 463 11.50 -36.93 27.92
N VAL A 464 11.89 -35.84 28.59
CA VAL A 464 11.09 -34.63 28.73
C VAL A 464 11.06 -33.90 27.40
N ILE A 465 9.85 -33.73 26.87
CA ILE A 465 9.62 -33.03 25.62
C ILE A 465 9.01 -31.67 25.92
N ARG A 466 9.60 -30.62 25.35
CA ARG A 466 9.05 -29.27 25.47
C ARG A 466 8.59 -28.76 24.12
N ILE A 467 7.41 -28.14 24.11
CA ILE A 467 6.90 -27.39 22.97
C ILE A 467 6.65 -25.93 23.35
N ARG A 468 7.22 -25.02 22.57
CA ARG A 468 6.95 -23.59 22.67
C ARG A 468 6.36 -23.09 21.37
N SER A 469 5.19 -22.48 21.43
CA SER A 469 4.51 -21.90 20.27
C SER A 469 4.57 -20.39 20.32
N TYR A 470 4.81 -19.75 19.18
CA TYR A 470 4.90 -18.30 19.08
C TYR A 470 4.12 -17.83 17.85
N ASN A 471 3.26 -16.84 18.08
CA ASN A 471 2.58 -16.10 17.03
C ASN A 471 3.40 -14.86 16.67
N ARG A 472 3.14 -14.30 15.48
CA ARG A 472 3.72 -13.02 15.02
C ARG A 472 5.24 -12.89 15.21
N SER A 473 5.98 -13.96 14.97
CA SER A 473 7.43 -14.04 15.19
C SER A 473 8.08 -14.85 14.08
N SER A 474 9.38 -14.61 13.86
CA SER A 474 10.17 -15.48 13.00
C SER A 474 10.45 -16.80 13.70
N CYS A 475 10.49 -17.87 12.93
CA CYS A 475 10.70 -19.21 13.44
C CYS A 475 12.20 -19.52 13.52
N HIS A 476 12.90 -18.76 14.37
CA HIS A 476 14.35 -18.80 14.54
C HIS A 476 14.72 -18.66 16.02
N SER A 477 15.67 -19.46 16.54
CA SER A 477 15.98 -19.51 17.99
C SER A 477 16.29 -18.13 18.58
N ARG A 478 17.22 -17.39 17.98
CA ARG A 478 17.66 -16.06 18.47
C ARG A 478 16.51 -15.06 18.57
N SER A 479 15.53 -15.14 17.67
CA SER A 479 14.37 -14.24 17.66
C SER A 479 13.36 -14.55 18.76
N LEU A 480 13.47 -15.71 19.41
CA LEU A 480 12.47 -16.22 20.35
C LEU A 480 12.96 -16.23 21.81
N GLU A 481 14.26 -15.98 22.05
CA GLU A 481 14.86 -15.93 23.39
C GLU A 481 14.24 -14.87 24.31
N GLN A 482 13.78 -13.75 23.73
CA GLN A 482 13.22 -12.61 24.47
C GLN A 482 11.69 -12.53 24.46
N LEU A 483 11.01 -13.47 23.78
CA LEU A 483 9.56 -13.44 23.61
C LEU A 483 8.87 -14.40 24.58
N GLN A 484 7.71 -13.98 25.11
CA GLN A 484 6.84 -14.87 25.86
C GLN A 484 6.14 -15.84 24.88
N PRO A 485 6.23 -17.16 25.09
CA PRO A 485 5.56 -18.12 24.24
C PRO A 485 4.04 -18.06 24.41
N TYR A 486 3.31 -18.14 23.30
CA TYR A 486 1.84 -18.24 23.27
C TYR A 486 1.35 -19.56 23.87
N HIS A 487 2.05 -20.67 23.58
CA HIS A 487 1.91 -21.93 24.29
C HIS A 487 3.26 -22.40 24.82
N ASN A 488 3.31 -22.90 26.04
CA ASN A 488 4.52 -23.50 26.61
C ASN A 488 4.13 -24.73 27.41
N TYR A 489 4.33 -25.91 26.81
CA TYR A 489 4.03 -27.17 27.46
C TYR A 489 5.30 -27.99 27.64
N THR A 490 5.39 -28.65 28.78
CA THR A 490 6.37 -29.68 29.08
C THR A 490 5.60 -31.00 29.21
N PHE A 491 5.88 -31.94 28.31
CA PHE A 491 5.24 -33.24 28.26
C PHE A 491 6.09 -34.27 29.01
N ALA A 492 5.42 -35.07 29.82
CA ALA A 492 6.04 -36.15 30.58
C ALA A 492 6.11 -37.45 29.77
N LYS A 493 5.18 -37.65 28.83
CA LYS A 493 5.13 -38.82 27.95
C LYS A 493 4.42 -38.52 26.64
N TYR A 494 4.63 -39.40 25.66
CA TYR A 494 3.87 -39.42 24.43
C TYR A 494 3.52 -40.84 24.02
N ASP A 495 2.37 -40.99 23.36
CA ASP A 495 1.96 -42.22 22.70
C ASP A 495 1.91 -41.99 21.18
N ASN A 496 2.03 -43.05 20.40
CA ASN A 496 1.63 -42.98 18.99
C ASN A 496 0.11 -42.78 18.90
N CYS A 497 -0.37 -42.12 17.84
CA CYS A 497 -1.81 -42.08 17.57
C CYS A 497 -2.31 -43.53 17.41
N PHE A 498 -3.40 -43.89 18.09
CA PHE A 498 -3.99 -45.21 17.91
C PHE A 498 -4.41 -45.37 16.44
N ALA A 499 -4.12 -46.52 15.83
CA ALA A 499 -4.81 -46.91 14.62
C ALA A 499 -6.29 -47.00 15.00
N SER A 500 -7.10 -46.04 14.56
CA SER A 500 -8.55 -46.19 14.58
C SER A 500 -8.86 -47.53 13.91
N SER A 501 -9.24 -48.50 14.72
CA SER A 501 -9.80 -49.77 14.29
C SER A 501 -11.13 -49.46 13.60
N GLY A 502 -11.10 -49.29 12.28
CA GLY A 502 -12.31 -49.05 11.49
C GLY A 502 -12.02 -48.50 10.10
N ILE A 503 -11.86 -49.42 9.13
CA ILE A 503 -12.29 -49.31 7.72
C ILE A 503 -11.92 -47.98 7.03
N SER A 504 -10.98 -47.88 6.09
CA SER A 504 -10.68 -48.75 4.96
C SER A 504 -9.25 -48.43 4.55
N ARG A 505 -8.34 -49.40 4.64
CA ARG A 505 -7.27 -49.42 3.64
C ARG A 505 -8.00 -49.59 2.31
N LYS A 506 -8.22 -48.49 1.60
CA LYS A 506 -8.16 -48.58 0.14
C LYS A 506 -6.82 -49.26 -0.10
N THR A 507 -6.88 -50.53 -0.47
CA THR A 507 -5.82 -51.19 -1.18
C THR A 507 -5.56 -50.30 -2.40
N GLU A 508 -4.63 -49.36 -2.26
CA GLU A 508 -3.80 -48.97 -3.38
C GLU A 508 -3.13 -50.27 -3.79
N ILE A 509 -3.81 -50.98 -4.69
CA ILE A 509 -3.20 -51.94 -5.57
C ILE A 509 -2.08 -51.15 -6.22
N ASP A 510 -0.86 -51.51 -5.85
CA ASP A 510 0.35 -51.14 -6.54
C ASP A 510 0.11 -51.21 -8.05
N SER A 511 -0.09 -50.05 -8.68
CA SER A 511 -0.23 -49.93 -10.13
C SER A 511 1.11 -50.14 -10.86
N SER A 512 2.14 -50.63 -10.15
CA SER A 512 3.41 -51.07 -10.73
C SER A 512 3.31 -52.40 -11.50
N LEU A 513 2.16 -53.08 -11.50
CA LEU A 513 1.90 -54.20 -12.41
C LEU A 513 1.23 -53.79 -13.74
N ALA A 514 0.65 -52.58 -13.84
CA ALA A 514 0.05 -52.13 -15.09
C ALA A 514 1.10 -51.68 -16.14
N THR A 515 2.27 -51.23 -15.70
CA THR A 515 3.37 -50.84 -16.60
C THR A 515 4.13 -52.03 -17.20
N ILE A 516 4.06 -53.21 -16.59
CA ILE A 516 4.70 -54.42 -17.14
C ILE A 516 3.84 -55.04 -18.26
N PHE A 517 2.52 -54.95 -18.17
CA PHE A 517 1.63 -55.49 -19.21
C PHE A 517 1.57 -54.64 -20.49
N ILE A 518 1.78 -53.32 -20.40
CA ILE A 518 1.78 -52.45 -21.60
C ILE A 518 3.07 -52.63 -22.42
N LEU A 519 4.21 -52.95 -21.79
CA LEU A 519 5.46 -53.18 -22.53
C LEU A 519 5.48 -54.53 -23.27
N LEU A 520 4.74 -55.54 -22.79
CA LEU A 520 4.66 -56.85 -23.45
C LEU A 520 3.67 -56.89 -24.62
N SER A 521 2.67 -55.99 -24.68
CA SER A 521 1.75 -55.94 -25.83
C SER A 521 2.33 -55.23 -27.05
N PHE A 522 3.32 -54.34 -26.89
CA PHE A 522 3.99 -53.71 -28.04
C PHE A 522 5.12 -54.55 -28.65
N ALA A 523 5.61 -55.59 -27.96
CA ALA A 523 6.66 -56.45 -28.51
C ALA A 523 6.13 -57.55 -29.47
N VAL A 524 4.83 -57.83 -29.49
CA VAL A 524 4.27 -58.96 -30.27
C VAL A 524 3.61 -58.52 -31.59
N ILE A 525 3.48 -57.23 -31.88
CA ILE A 525 2.86 -56.76 -33.15
C ILE A 525 3.90 -56.41 -34.25
N CYS A 526 5.20 -56.62 -34.03
CA CYS A 526 6.22 -56.41 -35.07
C CYS A 526 6.93 -57.69 -35.55
N ILE A 527 6.34 -58.87 -35.33
CA ILE A 527 6.78 -60.11 -35.99
C ILE A 527 5.55 -60.88 -36.46
N PHE A 528 4.92 -60.37 -37.52
CA PHE A 528 4.26 -61.14 -38.59
C PHE A 528 4.14 -60.28 -39.83
#